data_AF-A0A401JGU1-F1
#
_entry.id   AF-A0A401JGU1-F1
#
_cell.length_a   1.000
_cell.length_b   1.000
_cell.length_c   1.000
_cell.angle_alpha   90.00
_cell.angle_beta   90.00
_cell.angle_gamma   90.00
#
_symmetry.space_group_name_H-M   'P 1'
#
loop_
_entity.id
_entity.type
_entity.pdbx_description
1 polymer ?
#
loop_
_entity_poly.entity_id
_entity_poly.type
_entity_poly.pdbx_seq_one_letter_code
_entity_poly.pdbx_strand_id
1 'polypeptide(L)'
;MNYYAERNPRAARRMTDEILTAVELLIAEPVATPGRPGKVAGTSERILSRRTPFVIVYRELTGNAGGVQILHVIHHARKYP
;
A
#
# COMPACT_ATOMS: atom_id res chain seq x y z
N MET A 1 3.00 -10.47 -6.96
CA MET A 1 2.33 -10.31 -8.28
C MET A 1 2.33 -11.58 -9.14
N ASN A 2 3.40 -12.37 -9.17
CA ASN A 2 3.55 -13.50 -10.11
C ASN A 2 2.36 -14.49 -10.12
N TYR A 3 1.83 -14.82 -8.94
CA TYR A 3 0.70 -15.74 -8.80
C TYR A 3 -0.63 -15.27 -9.43
N TYR A 4 -0.86 -13.97 -9.48
CA TYR A 4 -2.02 -13.44 -10.21
C TYR A 4 -1.75 -13.40 -11.71
N ALA A 5 -0.50 -13.16 -12.12
CA ALA A 5 -0.12 -13.08 -13.52
C ALA A 5 -0.28 -14.42 -14.25
N GLU A 6 0.07 -15.53 -13.58
CA GLU A 6 -0.08 -16.89 -14.12
C GLU A 6 -1.55 -17.32 -14.31
N ARG A 7 -2.49 -16.77 -13.51
CA ARG A 7 -3.91 -17.14 -13.57
C ARG A 7 -4.76 -16.17 -14.36
N ASN A 8 -4.47 -14.87 -14.25
CA ASN A 8 -5.17 -13.82 -14.96
C ASN A 8 -4.25 -12.60 -15.11
N PRO A 9 -3.48 -12.52 -16.21
CA PRO A 9 -2.50 -11.46 -16.41
C PRO A 9 -3.13 -10.06 -16.49
N ARG A 10 -4.37 -9.96 -16.99
CA ARG A 10 -5.11 -8.68 -17.01
C ARG A 10 -5.45 -8.20 -15.60
N ALA A 11 -5.89 -9.10 -14.72
CA ALA A 11 -6.17 -8.77 -13.32
C ALA A 11 -4.90 -8.38 -12.56
N ALA A 12 -3.77 -9.07 -12.82
CA ALA A 12 -2.49 -8.74 -12.21
C ALA A 12 -1.99 -7.35 -12.59
N ARG A 13 -2.11 -6.99 -13.88
CA ARG A 13 -1.74 -5.66 -14.38
C ARG A 13 -2.61 -4.57 -13.74
N ARG A 14 -3.93 -4.76 -13.75
CA ARG A 14 -4.87 -3.83 -13.10
C ARG A 14 -4.57 -3.63 -11.61
N MET A 15 -4.25 -4.70 -10.88
CA MET A 15 -3.88 -4.60 -9.47
C MET A 15 -2.58 -3.81 -9.25
N THR A 16 -1.60 -4.00 -10.15
CA THR A 16 -0.33 -3.26 -10.10
C THR A 16 -0.57 -1.77 -10.34
N ASP A 17 -1.36 -1.43 -11.37
CA ASP A 17 -1.68 -0.04 -11.69
C ASP A 17 -2.42 0.65 -10.52
N GLU A 18 -3.41 -0.01 -9.92
CA GLU A 18 -4.13 0.53 -8.76
C GLU A 18 -3.22 0.72 -7.53
N ILE A 19 -2.25 -0.16 -7.31
CA ILE A 19 -1.27 -0.01 -6.23
C ILE A 19 -0.39 1.22 -6.48
N LEU A 20 0.12 1.37 -7.71
CA LEU A 20 0.97 2.50 -8.07
C LEU A 20 0.23 3.82 -7.90
N THR A 21 -0.98 3.94 -8.44
CA THR A 21 -1.80 5.16 -8.31
C THR A 21 -2.06 5.53 -6.85
N ALA A 22 -2.39 4.56 -5.99
CA ALA A 22 -2.68 4.86 -4.60
C ALA A 22 -1.41 5.11 -3.76
N VAL A 23 -0.24 4.61 -4.17
CA VAL A 23 1.06 5.04 -3.62
C VAL A 23 1.38 6.49 -4.00
N GLU A 24 1.15 6.88 -5.26
CA GLU A 24 1.34 8.27 -5.69
C GLU A 24 0.45 9.23 -4.92
N LEU A 25 -0.81 8.88 -4.68
CA LEU A 25 -1.74 9.67 -3.86
C LEU A 25 -1.26 9.80 -2.40
N LEU A 26 -0.64 8.75 -1.86
CA LEU A 26 -0.06 8.74 -0.51
C LEU A 26 1.10 9.73 -0.36
N ILE A 27 1.83 10.00 -1.44
CA ILE A 27 2.93 10.97 -1.48
C ILE A 27 2.41 12.39 -1.75
N ALA A 28 1.37 12.52 -2.58
CA ALA A 28 0.81 13.81 -3.00
C ALA A 28 -0.08 14.46 -1.93
N GLU A 29 -0.74 13.68 -1.08
CA GLU A 29 -1.48 14.22 0.06
C GLU A 29 -0.53 14.48 1.23
N PRO A 30 -0.39 15.72 1.74
CA PRO A 30 0.22 15.92 3.05
C PRO A 30 -0.64 15.14 4.03
N VAL A 31 -0.03 14.18 4.74
CA VAL A 31 -0.72 13.15 5.53
C VAL A 31 -1.49 13.78 6.70
N ALA A 32 -2.60 14.45 6.41
CA ALA A 32 -3.45 15.12 7.40
C ALA A 32 -4.33 14.11 8.14
N THR A 33 -4.47 12.90 7.60
CA THR A 33 -5.10 11.77 8.29
C THR A 33 -4.05 10.70 8.52
N PRO A 34 -3.57 10.49 9.76
CA PRO A 34 -2.67 9.40 10.05
C PRO A 34 -3.36 8.08 9.68
N GLY A 35 -2.65 7.24 8.91
CA GLY A 35 -3.10 5.87 8.63
C GLY A 35 -3.39 5.12 9.94
N ARG A 36 -4.11 3.99 9.86
CA ARG A 36 -4.36 3.20 11.08
C ARG A 36 -3.03 2.80 11.70
N PRO A 37 -2.82 2.92 13.02
CA PRO A 37 -1.60 2.43 13.65
C PRO A 37 -1.37 0.97 13.26
N GLY A 38 -0.20 0.70 12.69
CA GLY A 38 0.19 -0.66 12.35
C GLY A 38 0.53 -1.46 13.61
N LYS A 39 0.64 -2.79 13.46
CA LYS A 39 1.01 -3.67 14.57
C LYS A 39 2.38 -3.36 15.20
N VAL A 40 3.29 -2.75 14.44
CA VAL A 40 4.62 -2.35 14.90
C VAL A 40 4.61 -0.84 15.15
N ALA A 41 5.13 -0.41 16.31
CA ALA A 41 5.23 1.00 16.64
C ALA A 41 6.00 1.79 15.56
N GLY A 42 5.47 2.96 15.18
CA GLY A 42 6.03 3.78 14.11
C GLY A 42 5.68 3.32 12.68
N THR A 43 4.80 2.32 12.54
CA THR A 43 4.21 1.95 11.25
C THR A 43 2.74 2.33 11.21
N SER A 44 2.26 2.63 10.01
CA SER A 44 0.88 2.97 9.69
C SER A 44 0.38 2.07 8.57
N GLU A 45 -0.88 1.70 8.64
CA GLU A 45 -1.57 0.86 7.67
C GLU A 45 -2.60 1.71 6.91
N ARG A 46 -2.56 1.63 5.58
CA ARG A 46 -3.55 2.27 4.70
C ARG A 46 -4.09 1.28 3.69
N ILE A 47 -5.41 1.22 3.60
CA ILE A 47 -6.11 0.48 2.56
C ILE A 47 -5.95 1.31 1.28
N LEU A 48 -5.36 0.70 0.25
CA LEU A 48 -5.05 1.37 -1.03
C LEU A 48 -6.31 1.85 -1.75
N SER A 49 -7.29 0.97 -1.89
CA SER A 49 -8.55 1.24 -2.58
C SER A 49 -9.58 0.21 -2.15
N ARG A 50 -10.86 0.56 -2.14
CA ARG A 50 -11.94 -0.42 -1.92
C ARG A 50 -11.98 -1.50 -3.01
N ARG A 51 -11.35 -1.26 -4.16
CA ARG A 51 -11.32 -2.17 -5.31
C ARG A 51 -10.14 -3.14 -5.27
N THR A 52 -9.18 -2.95 -4.36
CA THR A 52 -8.02 -3.81 -4.23
C THR A 52 -7.98 -4.43 -2.84
N PRO A 53 -7.77 -5.75 -2.72
CA PRO A 53 -7.68 -6.42 -1.43
C PRO A 53 -6.30 -6.23 -0.78
N PHE A 54 -5.66 -5.07 -0.98
CA PHE A 54 -4.30 -4.80 -0.52
C PHE A 54 -4.26 -3.67 0.51
N VAL A 55 -3.44 -3.87 1.53
CA VAL A 55 -3.10 -2.91 2.57
C VAL A 55 -1.62 -2.61 2.44
N ILE A 56 -1.27 -1.33 2.47
CA ILE A 56 0.11 -0.88 2.56
C ILE A 56 0.44 -0.63 4.02
N VAL A 57 1.55 -1.23 4.45
CA VAL A 57 2.24 -0.86 5.68
C VAL A 57 3.34 0.11 5.32
N TYR A 58 3.32 1.30 5.90
CA TYR A 58 4.28 2.35 5.64
C TYR A 58 4.75 2.99 6.94
N ARG A 59 5.80 3.80 6.86
CA ARG A 59 6.20 4.73 7.92
C ARG A 59 6.51 6.09 7.32
N GLU A 60 6.22 7.13 8.07
CA GLU A 60 6.63 8.49 7.71
C GLU A 60 8.10 8.69 8.06
N LEU A 61 8.86 9.26 7.14
CA LEU A 61 10.24 9.63 7.37
C LEU A 61 10.26 11.03 7.99
N THR A 62 10.70 11.12 9.24
CA THR A 62 10.90 12.38 9.94
C THR A 62 12.22 13.00 9.49
N GLY A 63 12.17 14.17 8.84
CA GLY A 63 13.35 14.89 8.35
C GLY A 63 13.01 15.97 7.31
N ASN A 64 14.01 16.76 6.90
CA ASN A 64 13.82 17.95 6.05
C ASN A 64 13.19 17.68 4.68
N ALA A 65 13.26 16.46 4.16
CA ALA A 65 12.67 16.12 2.87
C ALA A 65 11.19 15.75 2.96
N GLY A 66 10.68 15.40 4.15
CA GLY A 66 9.42 14.67 4.28
C GLY A 66 9.42 13.36 3.46
N GLY A 67 8.46 12.48 3.70
CA GLY A 67 8.29 11.32 2.84
C GLY A 67 7.68 10.11 3.51
N VAL A 68 7.30 9.16 2.68
CA VAL A 68 6.69 7.90 3.09
C VAL A 68 7.56 6.75 2.63
N GLN A 69 7.98 5.89 3.55
CA GLN A 69 8.65 4.64 3.22
C GLN A 69 7.63 3.49 3.29
N ILE A 70 7.42 2.83 2.16
CA ILE A 70 6.60 1.62 2.08
C ILE A 70 7.43 0.44 2.60
N LEU A 71 6.88 -0.26 3.59
CA LEU A 71 7.51 -1.41 4.22
C LEU A 71 6.98 -2.71 3.62
N HIS A 72 5.66 -2.83 3.48
CA HIS A 72 5.01 -4.03 2.95
C HIS A 72 3.72 -3.69 2.19
N VAL A 73 3.38 -4.56 1.22
CA VAL A 73 2.08 -4.58 0.54
C VAL A 73 1.44 -5.94 0.79
N ILE A 74 0.41 -5.98 1.62
CA ILE A 74 -0.17 -7.22 2.15
C ILE A 74 -1.57 -7.40 1.57
N HIS A 75 -1.90 -8.62 1.14
CA HIS A 75 -3.26 -8.96 0.73
C HIS A 75 -4.12 -9.27 1.98
N HIS A 76 -5.12 -8.45 2.32
CA HIS A 76 -5.87 -8.63 3.57
C HIS A 76 -6.92 -9.76 3.54
N ALA A 77 -7.40 -10.14 2.34
CA ALA A 77 -8.49 -11.10 2.17
C ALA A 77 -8.00 -12.55 1.92
N ARG A 78 -6.68 -12.76 1.92
CA ARG A 78 -6.04 -14.07 1.81
C ARG A 78 -4.78 -14.05 2.63
N LYS A 79 -4.47 -15.15 3.34
CA LYS A 79 -3.09 -15.46 3.75
C LYS A 79 -2.31 -15.88 2.52
N TYR A 80 -2.10 -14.92 1.63
CA TYR A 80 -1.08 -14.99 0.60
C TYR A 80 0.25 -14.64 1.30
N PRO A 81 1.40 -15.24 0.92
CA PRO A 81 2.67 -14.89 1.57
C PRO A 81 2.87 -13.37 1.69
#